data_AF-A0A952EVI3-F1
#
_entry.id   AF-A0A952EVI3-F1
#
_cell.length_a   1.000
_cell.length_b   1.000
_cell.length_c   1.000
_cell.angle_alpha   90.00
_cell.angle_beta   90.00
_cell.angle_gamma   90.00
#
_symmetry.space_group_name_H-M   'P 1'
#
loop_
_entity.id
_entity.type
_entity.pdbx_description
1 polymer ?
#
loop_
_entity_poly.entity_id
_entity_poly.type
_entity_poly.pdbx_seq_one_letter_code
_entity_poly.pdbx_strand_id
1 'polypeptide(L)' 'MHVDPLDFLHIDDERVVVLGRYWGPARDGDSAVDALFAHIITTRGDRIAALQQITDTARWGIEPAS' A
#
# COMPACT_ATOMS: atom_id res chain seq x y z
N MET A 1 -11.83 -2.95 -6.85
CA MET A 1 -10.41 -3.00 -6.45
C MET A 1 -10.15 -4.20 -5.55
N HIS A 2 -9.20 -5.05 -5.95
CA HIS A 2 -8.65 -6.16 -5.18
C HIS A 2 -7.31 -5.76 -4.59
N VAL A 3 -6.97 -6.36 -3.45
CA VAL A 3 -5.66 -6.20 -2.80
C VAL A 3 -5.13 -7.59 -2.48
N ASP A 4 -3.87 -7.83 -2.82
CA ASP A 4 -3.20 -9.09 -2.57
C ASP A 4 -1.86 -8.83 -1.86
N PRO A 5 -1.72 -9.15 -0.56
CA PRO A 5 -0.44 -9.15 0.13
C PRO A 5 0.43 -10.28 -0.42
N LEU A 6 1.64 -9.93 -0.88
CA LEU A 6 2.57 -10.87 -1.48
C LEU A 6 3.64 -11.34 -0.50
N ASP A 7 4.11 -10.45 0.38
CA ASP A 7 5.16 -10.78 1.34
C ASP A 7 5.10 -9.88 2.60
N PHE A 8 5.64 -10.40 3.69
CA PHE A 8 5.72 -9.74 5.00
C PHE A 8 7.17 -9.76 5.49
N LEU A 9 7.83 -8.61 5.40
CA LEU A 9 9.22 -8.45 5.81
C LEU A 9 9.26 -7.81 7.20
N HIS A 10 9.67 -8.57 8.21
CA HIS A 10 9.90 -8.04 9.55
C HIS A 10 11.15 -7.15 9.55
N ILE A 11 11.02 -5.93 10.09
CA ILE A 11 12.17 -5.03 10.31
C ILE A 11 12.66 -5.14 11.76
N ASP A 12 11.72 -5.07 12.70
CA ASP A 12 11.94 -5.23 14.14
C ASP A 12 10.61 -5.63 14.81
N ASP A 13 10.58 -5.64 16.16
CA ASP A 13 9.42 -6.05 16.95
C ASP A 13 8.19 -5.15 16.76
N GLU A 14 8.38 -3.92 16.30
CA GLU A 14 7.32 -2.92 16.15
C GLU A 14 7.03 -2.59 14.69
N ARG A 15 7.78 -3.13 13.72
CA ARG A 15 7.66 -2.74 12.31
C ARG A 15 7.69 -3.90 11.34
N VAL A 16 6.74 -3.88 10.42
CA VAL A 16 6.64 -4.81 9.29
C VAL A 16 6.45 -4.03 8.00
N VAL A 17 7.11 -4.49 6.93
CA VAL A 17 6.82 -4.07 5.55
C VAL A 17 5.95 -5.12 4.91
N VAL A 18 4.78 -4.72 4.41
CA VAL A 18 3.92 -5.56 3.59
C VAL A 18 4.11 -5.15 2.14
N LEU A 19 4.57 -6.08 1.32
CA LEU A 19 4.57 -5.93 -0.13
C LEU A 19 3.26 -6.46 -0.68
N GLY A 20 2.74 -5.85 -1.74
CA GLY A 20 1.56 -6.38 -2.38
C GLY A 20 1.21 -5.70 -3.69
N ARG A 21 0.04 -6.07 -4.21
CA ARG A 21 -0.50 -5.53 -5.46
C ARG A 21 -1.95 -5.10 -5.29
N TYR A 22 -2.25 -3.91 -5.80
CA TYR A 22 -3.61 -3.48 -6.07
C TYR A 22 -3.95 -3.78 -7.52
N TRP A 23 -5.13 -4.33 -7.77
CA TRP A 23 -5.60 -4.51 -9.14
C TRP A 23 -7.12 -4.40 -9.28
N GLY A 24 -7.59 -4.06 -10.48
CA GLY A 24 -9.00 -4.01 -10.83
C GLY A 24 -9.56 -2.58 -10.95
N PRO A 25 -10.88 -2.42 -11.08
CA PRO A 25 -11.48 -1.13 -11.36
C PRO A 25 -11.18 -0.13 -10.23
N ALA A 26 -10.76 1.07 -10.64
CA ALA A 26 -10.61 2.24 -9.81
C ALA A 26 -11.99 2.74 -9.35
N ARG A 27 -12.01 3.70 -8.43
CA ARG A 27 -13.25 4.21 -7.84
C ARG A 27 -14.10 5.02 -8.82
N ASP A 28 -13.50 5.56 -9.87
CA ASP A 28 -14.19 6.30 -10.93
C ASP A 28 -14.99 5.39 -11.89
N GLY A 29 -14.79 4.07 -11.83
CA GLY A 29 -15.47 3.08 -12.67
C GLY A 29 -14.95 2.97 -14.10
N ASP A 30 -14.20 3.97 -14.59
CA ASP A 30 -13.67 4.04 -15.96
C ASP A 30 -12.18 3.67 -16.04
N SER A 31 -11.42 3.84 -14.96
CA SER A 31 -10.00 3.46 -14.92
C SER A 31 -9.78 2.15 -14.16
N ALA A 32 -8.66 1.48 -14.45
CA ALA A 32 -8.22 0.31 -13.72
C ALA A 32 -6.88 0.61 -13.05
N VAL A 33 -6.76 0.27 -11.77
CA VAL A 33 -5.49 0.31 -11.06
C VAL A 33 -4.81 -1.03 -11.25
N ASP A 34 -3.50 -1.00 -11.49
CA ASP A 34 -2.62 -2.16 -11.43
C ASP A 34 -1.23 -1.73 -10.93
N ALA A 35 -1.04 -1.74 -9.63
CA ALA A 35 0.14 -1.17 -8.99
C ALA A 35 0.65 -2.04 -7.85
N LEU A 36 1.97 -2.21 -7.79
CA LEU A 36 2.64 -2.72 -6.61
C LEU A 36 2.67 -1.66 -5.51
N PHE A 37 2.65 -2.11 -4.26
CA PHE A 37 2.78 -1.25 -3.10
C PHE A 37 3.77 -1.83 -2.08
N ALA A 38 4.30 -0.95 -1.24
CA ALA A 38 4.91 -1.28 0.04
C ALA A 38 4.21 -0.50 1.15
N HIS A 39 3.68 -1.19 2.16
CA HIS A 39 3.14 -0.59 3.37
C HIS A 39 4.11 -0.81 4.51
N ILE A 40 4.55 0.27 5.14
CA ILE A 40 5.31 0.20 6.38
C ILE A 40 4.30 0.42 7.50
N ILE A 41 4.09 -0.62 8.30
CA ILE A 41 3.19 -0.59 9.46
C ILE A 41 4.07 -0.54 10.70
N THR A 42 3.91 0.52 11.50
CA THR A 42 4.51 0.62 12.82
C THR A 42 3.46 0.35 13.88
N THR A 43 3.74 -0.51 14.83
CA THR A 43 2.91 -0.81 15.99
C THR A 43 3.49 -0.21 17.26
N ARG A 44 2.66 -0.13 18.30
CA ARG A 44 3.07 0.14 19.68
C ARG A 44 2.22 -0.74 20.57
N GLY A 45 2.81 -1.84 21.04
CA GLY A 45 2.07 -2.93 21.67
C GLY A 45 1.11 -3.59 20.66
N ASP A 46 -0.17 -3.69 21.02
CA ASP A 46 -1.22 -4.36 20.24
C ASP A 46 -1.91 -3.44 19.21
N ARG A 47 -1.42 -2.21 19.01
CA ARG A 47 -2.04 -1.21 18.13
C ARG A 47 -1.12 -0.75 17.03
N ILE A 48 -1.69 -0.46 15.86
CA ILE A 48 -1.01 0.28 14.79
C ILE A 48 -0.84 1.73 15.24
N ALA A 49 0.39 2.21 15.26
CA ALA A 49 0.78 3.57 15.62
C ALA A 49 1.04 4.45 14.38
N ALA A 50 1.50 3.87 13.27
CA ALA A 50 1.68 4.58 12.01
C ALA A 50 1.52 3.66 10.80
N LEU A 51 1.13 4.25 9.67
CA LEU A 51 1.11 3.62 8.35
C LEU A 51 1.74 4.57 7.35
N GLN A 52 2.81 4.13 6.69
CA GLN A 52 3.35 4.80 5.51
C GLN A 52 3.09 3.93 4.29
N GLN A 53 2.48 4.51 3.26
CA GLN A 53 2.18 3.83 2.00
C GLN A 53 3.10 4.35 0.91
N ILE A 54 3.77 3.43 0.23
CA ILE A 54 4.59 3.72 -0.94
C ILE A 54 3.95 2.99 -2.11
N THR A 55 3.54 3.73 -3.13
CA THR A 55 2.87 3.22 -4.32
C THR A 55 3.25 4.07 -5.53
N ASP A 56 3.14 3.50 -6.73
CA ASP A 56 3.34 4.23 -7.98
C ASP A 56 2.13 5.13 -8.26
N THR A 57 2.20 6.41 -7.88
CA THR A 57 1.09 7.36 -8.03
C THR A 57 0.64 7.55 -9.48
N ALA A 58 1.53 7.37 -10.47
CA ALA A 58 1.16 7.48 -11.88
C ALA A 58 0.21 6.36 -12.30
N ARG A 59 0.42 5.14 -11.80
CA ARG A 59 -0.51 4.02 -12.02
C ARG A 59 -1.83 4.13 -11.26
N TRP A 60 -1.89 5.06 -10.33
CA TRP A 60 -3.10 5.43 -9.60
C TRP A 60 -3.80 6.64 -10.19
N GLY A 61 -3.24 7.28 -11.24
CA GLY A 61 -3.77 8.53 -11.77
C GLY A 61 -3.73 9.69 -10.76
N ILE A 62 -2.86 9.60 -9.75
CA ILE A 62 -2.66 10.67 -8.76
C ILE A 62 -1.57 11.59 -9.29
N GLU A 63 -1.94 12.83 -9.61
CA GLU A 63 -0.97 13.86 -9.96
C GLU A 63 -0.13 14.25 -8.73
N PRO A 64 1.18 14.50 -8.89
CA PRO A 64 2.02 15.00 -7.80
C PRO A 64 1.46 16.33 -7.27
N ALA A 65 1.45 16.51 -5.95
CA ALA A 65 1.17 17.82 -5.37
C ALA A 65 2.29 18.79 -5.80
N SER A 66 1.89 19.89 -6.45
CA SER A 66 2.77 21.00 -6.86
C SER A 66 3.41 21.73 -5.69
#